data_AF-A0A1I4YXI4-F1
#
_entry.id   AF-A0A1I4YXI4-F1
#
_cell.length_a   1.000
_cell.length_b   1.000
_cell.length_c   1.000
_cell.angle_alpha   90.00
_cell.angle_beta   90.00
_cell.angle_gamma   90.00
#
_symmetry.space_group_name_H-M   'P 1'
#
loop_
_entity.id
_entity.type
_entity.pdbx_description
1 polymer ?
#
loop_
_entity_poly.entity_id
_entity_poly.type
_entity_poly.pdbx_seq_one_letter_code
_entity_poly.pdbx_strand_id
1 'polypeptide(L)' 'MKISGRHIGEMLKEAREQRQLTQEQLAQKVGKKRSYISKVETDYGNNIKLQTLKEIVEKGFDGTVKINLEL' A
#
# COMPACT_ATOMS: atom_id res chain seq x y z
N MET A 1 -13.62 7.38 -1.77
CA MET A 1 -13.43 6.51 -0.59
C MET A 1 -12.91 7.38 0.56
N LYS A 2 -13.67 7.53 1.65
CA LYS A 2 -13.17 8.13 2.90
C LYS A 2 -12.75 6.97 3.81
N ILE A 3 -11.46 6.82 4.07
CA ILE A 3 -10.95 5.79 4.99
C ILE A 3 -10.58 6.50 6.28
N SER A 4 -11.48 6.50 7.25
CA SER A 4 -11.24 7.04 8.60
C SER A 4 -10.64 5.94 9.48
N GLY A 5 -9.43 6.16 9.99
CA GLY A 5 -8.89 5.44 11.17
C GLY A 5 -8.35 4.03 10.95
N ARG A 6 -7.79 3.67 9.80
CA ARG A 6 -7.07 2.40 9.59
C ARG A 6 -5.58 2.61 9.37
N HIS A 7 -4.80 1.64 9.84
CA HIS A 7 -3.36 1.55 9.66
C HIS A 7 -3.03 1.50 8.16
N ILE A 8 -1.96 2.18 7.71
CA ILE A 8 -1.65 2.32 6.27
C ILE A 8 -1.51 0.95 5.59
N GLY A 9 -0.98 -0.05 6.29
CA GLY A 9 -0.87 -1.42 5.79
C GLY A 9 -2.21 -2.05 5.43
N GLU A 10 -3.24 -1.86 6.25
CA GLU A 10 -4.59 -2.37 5.98
C GLU A 10 -5.21 -1.68 4.77
N MET A 11 -5.00 -0.36 4.62
CA MET A 11 -5.46 0.39 3.45
C MET A 11 -4.87 -0.18 2.15
N LEU A 12 -3.58 -0.53 2.17
CA LEU A 12 -2.91 -1.12 1.02
C LEU A 12 -3.44 -2.53 0.72
N LYS A 13 -3.70 -3.33 1.76
CA LYS A 13 -4.30 -4.66 1.63
C LYS A 13 -5.67 -4.60 0.96
N GLU A 14 -6.52 -3.69 1.41
CA GLU A 14 -7.87 -3.51 0.84
C GLU A 14 -7.82 -3.04 -0.62
N ALA A 15 -6.95 -2.08 -0.93
CA ALA A 15 -6.77 -1.62 -2.30
C ALA A 15 -6.28 -2.76 -3.22
N ARG A 16 -5.39 -3.63 -2.72
CA ARG A 16 -4.93 -4.83 -3.43
C ARG A 16 -6.09 -5.79 -3.70
N GLU A 17 -6.91 -6.07 -2.68
CA GLU A 17 -8.04 -7.01 -2.77
C GLU A 17 -9.15 -6.48 -3.69
N GLN A 18 -9.45 -5.19 -3.65
CA GLN A 18 -10.39 -4.54 -4.58
C GLN A 18 -9.94 -4.65 -6.04
N ARG A 19 -8.62 -4.69 -6.28
CA ARG A 19 -8.01 -4.91 -7.60
C ARG A 19 -7.81 -6.38 -7.95
N GLN A 20 -8.29 -7.30 -7.11
CA GLN A 20 -8.18 -8.75 -7.30
C GLN A 20 -6.73 -9.22 -7.49
N LEU A 21 -5.77 -8.56 -6.85
CA LEU A 21 -4.36 -8.93 -6.92
C LEU A 21 -3.98 -9.83 -5.74
N THR A 22 -3.17 -10.86 -5.99
CA THR A 22 -2.44 -11.55 -4.93
C THR A 22 -1.26 -10.70 -4.44
N GLN A 23 -0.73 -11.00 -3.25
CA GLN A 23 0.46 -10.33 -2.75
C GLN A 23 1.68 -10.52 -3.67
N GLU A 24 1.77 -11.68 -4.35
CA GLU A 24 2.83 -11.95 -5.33
C GLU A 24 2.69 -11.07 -6.57
N GLN A 25 1.48 -10.94 -7.11
CA GLN A 25 1.22 -10.08 -8.28
C GLN A 25 1.49 -8.61 -7.98
N LEU A 26 1.08 -8.13 -6.81
CA LEU A 26 1.42 -6.77 -6.38
C LEU A 26 2.95 -6.61 -6.25
N ALA A 27 3.63 -7.58 -5.65
CA ALA A 27 5.09 -7.56 -5.50
C ALA A 27 5.82 -7.48 -6.84
N GLN A 28 5.36 -8.24 -7.84
CA GLN A 28 5.89 -8.20 -9.21
C GLN A 28 5.71 -6.81 -9.85
N LYS A 29 4.50 -6.22 -9.73
CA LYS A 29 4.22 -4.86 -10.24
C LYS A 29 5.14 -3.80 -9.63
N VAL A 30 5.43 -3.90 -8.33
CA VAL A 30 6.26 -2.90 -7.62
C VAL A 30 7.76 -3.24 -7.62
N GLY A 31 8.16 -4.38 -8.17
CA GLY A 31 9.55 -4.85 -8.18
C GLY A 31 10.09 -5.22 -6.79
N LYS A 32 9.28 -5.89 -5.96
CA LYS A 32 9.65 -6.34 -4.59
C LYS A 32 9.39 -7.84 -4.43
N LYS A 33 9.76 -8.39 -3.29
CA LYS A 33 9.42 -9.77 -2.90
C LYS A 33 8.03 -9.83 -2.28
N ARG A 34 7.29 -10.93 -2.47
CA ARG A 34 5.97 -11.14 -1.82
C ARG A 34 6.00 -11.04 -0.29
N SER A 35 7.09 -11.48 0.35
CA SER A 35 7.28 -11.32 1.80
C SER A 35 7.33 -9.85 2.23
N TYR A 36 7.83 -8.96 1.37
CA TYR A 36 7.83 -7.52 1.62
C TYR A 36 6.41 -6.95 1.60
N ILE A 37 5.61 -7.32 0.60
CA ILE A 37 4.19 -6.93 0.53
C ILE A 37 3.43 -7.46 1.74
N SER A 38 3.62 -8.73 2.09
CA SER A 38 3.03 -9.33 3.28
C SER A 38 3.35 -8.54 4.55
N LYS A 39 4.63 -8.17 4.76
CA LYS A 39 5.04 -7.35 5.91
C LYS A 39 4.38 -5.96 5.90
N VAL A 40 4.31 -5.32 4.74
CA VAL A 40 3.68 -3.99 4.58
C VAL A 40 2.18 -4.03 4.91
N GLU A 41 1.49 -5.10 4.55
CA GLU A 41 0.05 -5.29 4.78
C GLU A 41 -0.32 -5.72 6.22
N THR A 42 0.64 -5.77 7.14
CA THR A 42 0.43 -6.13 8.56
C THR A 42 0.70 -4.93 9.48
N ASP A 43 0.54 -5.08 10.80
CA ASP A 43 0.75 -4.01 11.80
C ASP A 43 2.14 -3.34 11.74
N TYR A 44 3.16 -4.05 11.23
CA TYR A 44 4.49 -3.46 10.97
C TYR A 44 4.49 -2.40 9.85
N GLY A 45 3.45 -2.35 9.02
CA GLY A 45 3.24 -1.38 7.96
C GLY A 45 2.92 0.03 8.45
N ASN A 46 2.68 0.23 9.74
CA ASN A 46 2.44 1.56 10.31
C ASN A 46 3.64 2.50 10.27
N ASN A 47 4.86 1.94 10.22
CA ASN A 47 6.10 2.69 10.01
C ASN A 47 6.59 2.61 8.56
N ILE A 48 5.67 2.51 7.61
CA ILE A 48 6.02 2.55 6.20
C ILE A 48 6.63 3.91 5.84
N LYS A 49 7.75 3.87 5.13
CA LYS A 49 8.33 5.09 4.56
C LYS A 49 7.37 5.64 3.50
N LEU A 50 7.19 6.96 3.47
CA LEU A 50 6.33 7.61 2.47
C LEU A 50 6.70 7.20 1.03
N GLN A 51 8.00 7.06 0.74
CA GLN A 51 8.49 6.61 -0.56
C GLN A 51 7.95 5.22 -0.93
N THR A 52 7.92 4.28 0.03
CA THR A 52 7.37 2.94 -0.19
C THR A 52 5.86 3.01 -0.43
N LEU A 53 5.14 3.83 0.34
CA LEU A 53 3.71 4.04 0.13
C LEU A 53 3.44 4.55 -1.29
N LYS A 54 4.18 5.56 -1.74
CA LYS A 54 4.09 6.09 -3.12
C LYS A 54 4.40 5.02 -4.17
N GLU A 55 5.50 4.28 -4.01
CA GLU A 55 5.86 3.20 -4.94
C GLU A 55 4.74 2.17 -5.10
N ILE A 56 4.12 1.73 -4.00
CA ILE A 56 3.04 0.74 -4.05
C ILE A 56 1.79 1.33 -4.70
N VAL A 57 1.43 2.56 -4.37
CA VAL A 57 0.23 3.19 -4.93
C VAL A 57 0.40 3.49 -6.42
N GLU A 58 1.53 4.07 -6.83
CA GLU A 58 1.76 4.49 -8.22
C GLU A 58 2.04 3.31 -9.13
N LYS A 59 2.89 2.35 -8.73
CA LYS A 59 3.27 1.21 -9.59
C LYS A 59 2.37 -0.01 -9.41
N GLY A 60 1.89 -0.23 -8.18
CA GLY A 60 1.05 -1.38 -7.84
C GLY A 60 -0.40 -1.16 -8.21
N PHE A 61 -0.90 0.06 -8.01
CA PHE A 61 -2.31 0.42 -8.17
C PHE A 61 -2.55 1.51 -9.23
N ASP A 62 -1.55 1.94 -10.00
CA ASP A 62 -1.72 3.00 -11.01
C ASP A 62 -2.44 4.25 -10.45
N GLY A 63 -2.20 4.54 -9.17
CA GLY A 63 -2.88 5.57 -8.41
C GLY A 63 -1.95 6.73 -8.06
N THR A 64 -2.47 7.70 -7.29
CA THR A 64 -1.70 8.85 -6.83
C THR A 64 -1.90 9.07 -5.33
N VAL A 65 -0.82 9.31 -4.59
CA VAL A 65 -0.88 9.68 -3.18
C VAL A 65 -1.04 11.20 -3.06
N LYS A 66 -2.10 11.65 -2.36
CA LYS A 66 -2.30 13.06 -1.99
C LYS A 66 -2.14 13.20 -0.49
N ILE A 67 -1.29 14.13 -0.06
CA ILE A 67 -1.01 14.41 1.35
C ILE A 67 -1.39 15.87 1.59
N ASN A 68 -2.33 16.08 2.50
CA ASN A 68 -2.71 17.42 2.94
C ASN A 68 -2.28 17.56 4.40
N LEU A 69 -1.52 18.61 4.69
CA LEU A 69 -1.13 18.99 6.04
C LEU A 69 -1.80 20.33 6.32
N GLU A 70 -2.66 20.36 7.33
CA GLU A 70 -3.24 21.58 7.88
C GLU A 70 -2.56 21.82 9.24
N LEU A 71 -2.10 23.05 9.46
CA LEU A 71 -1.35 23.48 10.64
C LEU A 71 -2.25 24.30 11.56
#